data_AF-A0A935JT39-F1
#
_entry.id   AF-A0A935JT39-F1
#
_cell.length_a   1.000
_cell.length_b   1.000
_cell.length_c   1.000
_cell.angle_alpha   90.00
_cell.angle_beta   90.00
_cell.angle_gamma   90.00
#
_symmetry.space_group_name_H-M   'P 1'
#
loop_
_entity.id
_entity.type
_entity.pdbx_description
1 polymer ?
#
loop_
_entity_poly.entity_id
_entity_poly.type
_entity_poly.pdbx_seq_one_letter_code
_entity_poly.pdbx_strand_id
1 'polypeptide(L)'
;MRLKETEEWNVFTGKQYGHTAKKEARVTLGHYGTFYLNRQAFTELGSPGAVELLFDAGKRRIGLRPVAHMAPHAFKIVQHTRAGYHRLSAAAFCHHHGIFFKGTLLFHGVTIDDNGMMRLDLVNTTIVTRGAR
;
A
#
# COMPACT_ATOMS: atom_id res chain seq x y z
N MET A 1 -27.03 25.72 46.17
CA MET A 1 -27.26 25.40 44.76
C MET A 1 -25.93 24.92 44.16
N ARG A 2 -25.73 23.61 43.99
CA ARG A 2 -24.49 23.03 43.41
C ARG A 2 -24.70 22.93 41.90
N LEU A 3 -23.88 23.63 41.12
CA LEU A 3 -23.83 23.47 39.67
C LEU A 3 -23.27 22.05 39.40
N LYS A 4 -24.00 21.26 38.60
CA LYS A 4 -23.47 19.98 38.09
C LYS A 4 -22.52 20.33 36.94
N GLU A 5 -21.26 19.94 37.06
CA GLU A 5 -20.36 19.88 35.91
C GLU A 5 -20.97 18.90 34.89
N THR A 6 -21.26 19.40 33.70
CA THR A 6 -21.61 18.57 32.55
C THR A 6 -20.32 18.12 31.90
N GLU A 7 -20.00 16.84 32.01
CA GLU A 7 -18.85 16.26 31.33
C GLU A 7 -19.10 16.21 29.82
N GLU A 8 -18.21 16.84 29.04
CA GLU A 8 -18.26 16.83 27.57
C GLU A 8 -17.46 15.64 27.03
N TRP A 9 -18.13 14.51 26.84
CA TRP A 9 -17.54 13.33 26.22
C TRP A 9 -17.57 13.45 24.68
N ASN A 10 -16.42 13.33 24.04
CA ASN A 10 -16.30 13.27 22.58
C ASN A 10 -16.28 11.82 22.10
N VAL A 11 -17.11 11.51 21.09
CA VAL A 11 -17.12 10.18 20.46
C VAL A 11 -15.88 10.04 19.57
N PHE A 12 -15.03 9.06 19.87
CA PHE A 12 -13.92 8.69 19.01
C PHE A 12 -14.46 8.04 17.71
N THR A 13 -14.22 8.69 16.57
CA THR A 13 -14.66 8.22 15.24
C THR A 13 -13.58 7.44 14.49
N GLY A 14 -12.46 7.11 15.14
CA GLY A 14 -11.42 6.29 14.52
C GLY A 14 -11.87 4.84 14.33
N LYS A 15 -11.33 4.17 13.29
CA LYS A 15 -11.57 2.74 13.07
C LYS A 15 -10.74 1.92 14.06
N GLN A 16 -11.33 0.87 14.64
CA GLN A 16 -10.59 -0.11 15.42
C GLN A 16 -9.48 -0.73 14.54
N TYR A 17 -8.24 -0.68 15.00
CA TYR A 17 -7.16 -1.47 14.40
C TYR A 17 -7.46 -2.95 14.65
N GLY A 18 -7.99 -3.63 13.63
CA GLY A 18 -8.47 -4.99 13.76
C GLY A 18 -8.71 -5.67 12.42
N HIS A 19 -9.19 -6.92 12.49
CA HIS A 19 -9.33 -7.89 11.39
C HIS A 19 -10.01 -7.37 10.10
N THR A 20 -10.75 -6.26 10.17
CA THR A 20 -11.30 -5.54 9.00
C THR A 20 -10.23 -5.16 7.97
N ALA A 21 -9.00 -4.86 8.41
CA ALA A 21 -7.86 -4.58 7.53
C ALA A 21 -7.48 -5.76 6.59
N LYS A 22 -8.00 -6.98 6.83
CA LYS A 22 -7.84 -8.11 5.92
C LYS A 22 -8.78 -8.06 4.71
N LYS A 23 -9.90 -7.34 4.81
CA LYS A 23 -10.93 -7.24 3.75
C LYS A 23 -10.77 -6.00 2.87
N GLU A 24 -10.00 -5.00 3.30
CA GLU A 24 -9.68 -3.82 2.50
C GLU A 24 -8.32 -4.03 1.78
N ALA A 25 -8.17 -3.50 0.56
CA ALA A 25 -6.89 -3.50 -0.13
C ALA A 25 -5.84 -2.74 0.68
N ARG A 26 -4.73 -3.42 1.00
CA ARG A 26 -3.63 -2.84 1.76
C ARG A 26 -2.32 -3.04 1.02
N VAL A 27 -1.63 -1.93 0.78
CA VAL A 27 -0.32 -1.90 0.15
C VAL A 27 0.66 -1.14 1.03
N THR A 28 1.87 -1.67 1.16
CA THR A 28 2.98 -0.99 1.84
C THR A 28 4.24 -1.04 1.01
N LEU A 29 5.07 0.00 1.09
CA LEU A 29 6.41 0.07 0.47
C LEU A 29 7.47 0.09 1.57
N GLY A 30 8.26 -0.97 1.67
CA GLY A 30 9.37 -1.05 2.62
C GLY A 30 10.55 -0.16 2.22
N HIS A 31 11.43 0.12 3.19
CA HIS A 31 12.61 0.97 3.00
C HIS A 31 13.51 0.54 1.82
N TYR A 32 13.63 -0.77 1.56
CA TYR A 32 14.42 -1.31 0.45
C TYR A 32 13.68 -1.34 -0.89
N GLY A 33 12.61 -0.56 -1.06
CA GLY A 33 11.84 -0.49 -2.29
C GLY A 33 11.04 -1.77 -2.59
N THR A 34 10.66 -2.55 -1.58
CA THR A 34 9.81 -3.74 -1.77
C THR A 34 8.36 -3.38 -1.48
N PHE A 35 7.46 -3.61 -2.44
CA PHE A 35 6.03 -3.54 -2.17
C PHE A 35 5.55 -4.83 -1.53
N TYR A 36 4.61 -4.68 -0.59
CA TYR A 36 3.86 -5.77 0.01
C TYR A 36 2.38 -5.51 -0.18
N LEU A 37 1.68 -6.44 -0.81
CA LEU A 37 0.25 -6.42 -1.05
C LEU A 37 -0.41 -7.48 -0.17
N ASN A 38 -1.44 -7.12 0.57
CA ASN A 38 -2.28 -8.15 1.19
C ASN A 38 -3.05 -8.93 0.11
N ARG A 39 -3.71 -10.03 0.52
CA ARG A 39 -4.49 -10.86 -0.40
C ARG A 39 -5.54 -10.04 -1.16
N GLN A 40 -6.24 -9.15 -0.48
CA GLN A 40 -7.28 -8.33 -1.11
C GLN A 40 -6.72 -7.42 -2.21
N ALA A 41 -5.66 -6.67 -1.94
CA ALA A 41 -5.01 -5.81 -2.93
C ALA A 41 -4.51 -6.61 -4.15
N PHE A 42 -3.96 -7.80 -3.92
CA PHE A 42 -3.56 -8.68 -5.01
C PHE A 42 -4.75 -9.17 -5.85
N THR A 43 -5.85 -9.56 -5.20
CA THR A 43 -7.07 -10.01 -5.87
C THR A 43 -7.74 -8.88 -6.66
N GLU A 44 -7.86 -7.69 -6.08
CA GLU A 44 -8.40 -6.51 -6.77
C GLU A 44 -7.55 -6.14 -8.00
N LEU A 45 -6.23 -6.32 -7.93
CA LEU A 45 -5.32 -6.13 -9.07
C LEU A 45 -5.49 -7.19 -10.18
N GLY A 46 -6.40 -8.14 -10.04
CA GLY A 46 -6.63 -9.22 -11.01
C GLY A 46 -5.73 -10.44 -10.79
N SER A 47 -5.08 -10.55 -9.62
CA SER A 47 -4.15 -11.65 -9.28
C SER A 47 -3.01 -11.89 -10.30
N PRO A 48 -2.30 -10.85 -10.78
CA PRO A 48 -1.37 -11.01 -11.88
C PRO A 48 -0.02 -11.62 -11.44
N GLY A 49 0.62 -12.38 -12.32
CA GLY A 49 1.98 -12.88 -12.07
C GLY A 49 3.06 -11.80 -12.11
N ALA A 50 2.81 -10.68 -12.80
CA ALA A 50 3.70 -9.54 -12.89
C ALA A 50 2.96 -8.23 -13.15
N VAL A 51 3.60 -7.11 -12.83
CA VAL A 51 3.10 -5.76 -13.10
C VAL A 51 4.18 -4.91 -13.76
N GLU A 52 3.79 -3.90 -14.50
CA GLU A 52 4.67 -2.77 -14.81
C GLU A 52 4.47 -1.66 -13.76
N LEU A 53 5.52 -0.89 -13.52
CA LEU A 53 5.52 0.22 -12.56
C LEU A 53 5.54 1.55 -13.31
N LEU A 54 4.59 2.42 -12.97
CA LEU A 54 4.45 3.76 -13.55
C LEU A 54 4.66 4.82 -12.47
N PHE A 55 5.24 5.96 -12.83
CA PHE A 55 5.40 7.09 -11.93
C PHE A 55 4.81 8.37 -12.54
N ASP A 56 3.88 9.00 -11.83
CA ASP A 56 3.45 10.36 -12.10
C ASP A 56 4.20 11.30 -11.16
N ALA A 57 5.25 11.95 -11.68
CA ALA A 57 6.07 12.87 -10.91
C ALA A 57 5.31 14.13 -10.47
N GLY A 58 4.37 14.62 -11.28
CA GLY A 58 3.59 15.81 -10.99
C GLY A 58 2.65 15.62 -9.81
N LYS A 59 2.04 14.44 -9.69
CA LYS A 59 1.12 14.10 -8.59
C LYS A 59 1.76 13.25 -7.49
N ARG A 60 3.03 12.87 -7.65
CA ARG A 60 3.75 11.93 -6.78
C ARG A 60 2.97 10.63 -6.57
N ARG A 61 2.52 10.00 -7.66
CA ARG A 61 1.76 8.74 -7.63
C ARG A 61 2.51 7.61 -8.30
N ILE A 62 2.36 6.42 -7.76
CA ILE A 62 2.87 5.18 -8.33
C ILE A 62 1.67 4.39 -8.87
N GLY A 63 1.79 3.91 -10.10
CA GLY A 63 0.86 3.00 -10.74
C GLY A 63 1.42 1.57 -10.77
N LEU A 64 0.60 0.59 -10.41
CA LEU A 64 0.86 -0.83 -10.65
C LEU A 64 -0.17 -1.31 -11.67
N ARG A 65 0.28 -1.73 -12.86
CA ARG A 65 -0.60 -2.24 -13.91
C ARG A 65 -0.24 -3.68 -14.26
N PRO A 66 -1.20 -4.62 -14.31
CA PRO A 66 -0.95 -6.00 -14.73
C PRO A 66 -0.27 -6.06 -16.11
N VAL A 67 0.71 -6.94 -16.25
CA VAL A 67 1.40 -7.15 -17.53
C VAL A 67 1.78 -8.62 -17.69
N ALA A 68 2.02 -9.05 -18.94
CA ALA A 68 2.55 -10.37 -19.22
C ALA A 68 3.92 -10.57 -18.54
N HIS A 69 4.13 -11.73 -17.92
CA HIS A 69 5.37 -12.05 -17.20
C HIS A 69 6.64 -11.99 -18.07
N MET A 70 6.49 -12.14 -19.40
CA MET A 70 7.60 -12.08 -20.36
C MET A 70 7.89 -10.67 -20.87
N ALA A 71 7.13 -9.65 -20.46
CA ALA A 71 7.42 -8.28 -20.87
C ALA A 71 8.78 -7.81 -20.30
N PRO A 72 9.62 -7.10 -21.09
CA PRO A 72 10.96 -6.69 -20.64
C PRO A 72 10.98 -5.81 -19.38
N HIS A 73 9.88 -5.11 -19.11
CA HIS A 73 9.69 -4.20 -17.98
C HIS A 73 8.80 -4.81 -16.87
N ALA A 74 8.57 -6.12 -16.90
CA ALA A 74 7.73 -6.81 -15.94
C ALA A 74 8.42 -6.98 -14.58
N PHE A 75 7.75 -6.52 -13.52
CA PHE A 75 8.11 -6.76 -12.13
C PHE A 75 7.29 -7.92 -11.59
N LYS A 76 7.97 -9.05 -11.31
CA LYS A 76 7.32 -10.28 -10.85
C LYS A 76 6.74 -10.11 -9.44
N ILE A 77 5.52 -10.63 -9.27
CA ILE A 77 4.89 -10.73 -7.96
C ILE A 77 5.12 -12.14 -7.42
N VAL A 78 5.62 -12.21 -6.18
CA VAL A 78 5.93 -13.46 -5.49
C VAL A 78 5.08 -13.57 -4.23
N GLN A 79 4.41 -14.70 -4.04
CA GLN A 79 3.66 -14.98 -2.81
C GLN A 79 4.60 -15.39 -1.68
N HIS A 80 4.41 -14.81 -0.49
CA HIS A 80 5.09 -15.25 0.72
C HIS A 80 4.27 -16.35 1.40
N THR A 81 4.64 -17.61 1.14
CA THR A 81 3.89 -18.83 1.51
C THR A 81 3.40 -18.85 2.96
N ARG A 82 4.24 -18.49 3.94
CA ARG A 82 3.88 -18.54 5.37
C ARG A 82 2.92 -17.43 5.85
N ALA A 83 2.88 -16.29 5.16
CA ALA A 83 2.26 -15.07 5.67
C ALA A 83 1.10 -14.54 4.81
N GLY A 84 0.83 -15.18 3.67
CA GLY A 84 -0.36 -14.92 2.84
C GLY A 84 -0.39 -13.54 2.16
N TYR A 85 0.75 -12.85 2.10
CA TYR A 85 0.90 -11.60 1.36
C TYR A 85 1.73 -11.82 0.09
N HIS A 86 1.61 -10.90 -0.85
CA HIS A 86 2.35 -10.89 -2.10
C HIS A 86 3.37 -9.76 -2.06
N ARG A 87 4.52 -9.94 -2.73
CA ARG A 87 5.56 -8.92 -2.78
C ARG A 87 6.16 -8.78 -4.17
N LEU A 88 6.67 -7.60 -4.46
CA LEU A 88 7.53 -7.36 -5.62
C LEU A 88 8.67 -6.42 -5.23
N SER A 89 9.86 -6.64 -5.78
CA SER A 89 11.02 -5.77 -5.55
C SER A 89 11.02 -4.65 -6.59
N ALA A 90 10.84 -3.41 -6.15
CA ALA A 90 10.85 -2.20 -6.96
C ALA A 90 12.06 -1.30 -6.66
N ALA A 91 13.13 -1.86 -6.08
CA ALA A 91 14.31 -1.08 -5.64
C ALA A 91 14.89 -0.20 -6.76
N ALA A 92 15.05 -0.75 -7.96
CA ALA A 92 15.56 0.00 -9.13
C ALA A 92 14.63 1.14 -9.53
N PHE A 93 13.31 0.90 -9.53
CA PHE A 93 12.29 1.93 -9.81
C PHE A 93 12.33 3.04 -8.76
N CYS A 94 12.37 2.68 -7.48
CA CYS A 94 12.46 3.65 -6.38
C CYS A 94 13.73 4.50 -6.48
N HIS A 95 14.87 3.87 -6.75
CA HIS A 95 16.14 4.56 -6.93
C HIS A 95 16.10 5.52 -8.14
N HIS A 96 15.59 5.05 -9.29
CA HIS A 96 15.47 5.85 -10.50
C HIS A 96 14.63 7.11 -10.32
N HIS A 97 13.55 7.04 -9.55
CA HIS A 97 12.63 8.17 -9.31
C HIS A 97 12.89 8.95 -8.01
N GLY A 98 13.98 8.66 -7.28
CA GLY A 98 14.31 9.38 -6.05
C GLY A 98 13.34 9.12 -4.88
N ILE A 99 12.72 7.94 -4.85
CA ILE A 99 11.70 7.56 -3.88
C ILE A 99 12.41 6.93 -2.67
N PHE A 100 12.75 7.75 -1.67
CA PHE A 100 13.48 7.33 -0.47
C PHE A 100 12.76 7.73 0.82
N PHE A 101 12.56 6.77 1.73
CA PHE A 101 11.89 7.00 3.01
C PHE A 101 12.56 6.20 4.12
N LYS A 102 12.62 6.75 5.34
CA LYS A 102 13.03 5.99 6.52
C LYS A 102 11.83 5.21 7.05
N GLY A 103 11.86 3.87 6.92
CA GLY A 103 10.80 2.97 7.40
C GLY A 103 9.93 2.39 6.29
N THR A 104 8.75 1.90 6.64
CA THR A 104 7.78 1.34 5.69
C THR A 104 6.64 2.33 5.49
N LEU A 105 6.32 2.68 4.24
CA LEU A 105 5.13 3.47 3.94
C LEU A 105 3.90 2.57 3.88
N LEU A 106 2.83 2.98 4.56
CA LEU A 106 1.47 2.49 4.33
C LEU A 106 0.73 3.48 3.44
N PHE A 107 0.19 3.00 2.32
CA PHE A 107 -0.64 3.80 1.42
C PHE A 107 -2.09 3.79 1.88
N HIS A 108 -2.71 4.97 1.90
CA HIS A 108 -4.14 5.14 2.16
C HIS A 108 -4.89 5.42 0.87
N GLY A 109 -6.18 5.06 0.83
CA GLY A 109 -7.02 5.30 -0.35
C GLY A 109 -6.52 4.59 -1.61
N VAL A 110 -6.02 3.35 -1.46
CA VAL A 110 -5.65 2.51 -2.60
C VAL A 110 -6.89 2.32 -3.47
N THR A 111 -6.77 2.66 -4.75
CA THR A 111 -7.85 2.56 -5.74
C THR A 111 -7.36 1.83 -6.97
N ILE A 112 -8.27 1.20 -7.70
CA ILE A 112 -8.04 0.63 -9.02
C ILE A 112 -8.92 1.39 -10.00
N ASP A 113 -8.33 1.81 -11.11
CA ASP A 113 -9.08 2.48 -12.18
C ASP A 113 -9.67 1.49 -13.20
N ASP A 114 -10.45 2.02 -14.14
CA ASP A 114 -11.16 1.21 -15.15
C ASP A 114 -10.22 0.41 -16.07
N ASN A 115 -8.92 0.74 -16.09
CA ASN A 115 -7.90 0.01 -16.85
C ASN A 115 -7.17 -1.06 -16.01
N GLY A 116 -7.63 -1.32 -14.78
CA GLY A 116 -7.01 -2.26 -13.86
C GLY A 116 -5.69 -1.76 -13.25
N MET A 117 -5.40 -0.46 -13.34
CA MET A 117 -4.20 0.11 -12.72
C MET A 117 -4.49 0.50 -11.27
N MET A 118 -3.73 -0.09 -10.35
CA MET A 118 -3.75 0.32 -8.94
C MET A 118 -2.93 1.60 -8.75
N ARG A 119 -3.53 2.57 -8.06
CA ARG A 119 -2.94 3.89 -7.82
C ARG A 119 -2.56 4.03 -6.35
N LEU A 120 -1.29 4.37 -6.13
CA LEU A 120 -0.69 4.56 -4.82
C LEU A 120 -0.19 6.01 -4.70
N ASP A 121 -0.75 6.77 -3.78
CA ASP A 121 -0.42 8.19 -3.61
C ASP A 121 0.66 8.36 -2.54
N LEU A 122 1.84 8.88 -2.91
CA LEU A 122 2.96 9.05 -1.97
C LEU A 122 2.71 10.18 -0.97
N VAL A 123 1.82 11.13 -1.26
CA VAL A 123 1.46 12.18 -0.29
C VAL A 123 0.40 11.70 0.70
N ASN A 124 -0.37 10.67 0.36
CA ASN A 124 -1.36 10.06 1.25
C ASN A 124 -0.84 8.77 1.90
N THR A 125 0.24 8.89 2.68
CA THR A 125 0.90 7.77 3.34
C THR A 125 1.15 8.01 4.82
N THR A 126 1.39 6.93 5.57
CA THR A 126 1.95 7.01 6.92
C THR A 126 3.17 6.12 7.02
N ILE A 127 4.23 6.62 7.66
CA ILE A 127 5.39 5.79 8.00
C ILE A 127 4.98 4.88 9.15
N VAL A 128 4.99 3.58 8.88
CA VAL A 128 4.81 2.55 9.89
C VAL A 128 6.17 1.95 10.24
N THR A 129 6.61 2.20 11.46
CA THR A 129 7.67 1.42 12.11
C THR A 129 7.01 0.18 12.69
N ARG A 130 7.38 -1.00 12.19
CA ARG A 130 7.06 -2.23 12.93
C ARG A 130 7.90 -2.21 14.21
N GLY A 131 7.25 -2.30 15.37
CA GLY A 131 7.86 -2.96 16.52
C GLY A 131 8.30 -4.36 16.09
N ALA A 132 9.44 -4.81 16.61
CA ALA A 132 10.13 -6.05 16.21
C ALA A 132 9.14 -7.18 15.92
N ARG A 133 9.27 -7.77 14.72
CA ARG A 133 8.63 -9.03 14.37
C ARG A 133 9.63 -10.16 14.53
#